data_AF-A0A6J3BSB6-F1
#
_entry.id   AF-A0A6J3BSB6-F1
#
_cell.length_a   1.000
_cell.length_b   1.000
_cell.length_c   1.000
_cell.angle_alpha   90.00
_cell.angle_beta   90.00
_cell.angle_gamma   90.00
#
_symmetry.space_group_name_H-M   'P 1'
#
loop_
_entity.id
_entity.type
_entity.pdbx_description
1 polymer ?
#
loop_
_entity_poly.entity_id
_entity_poly.type
_entity_poly.pdbx_seq_one_letter_code
_entity_poly.pdbx_strand_id
1 'polypeptide(L)'
;MILSKIIKRSESYCSGKMCKRSYSFTEKVRMKIIRKDIPKLHLVLKPNNNCRPIVRYKNNTLTTSEKYKIKDRLQFLKTLIGKYSKKTEIPFYNIYQKWVNLNKPKLYFVKADLSNAFGSINRQELVKILDERFSTLISNEKCLRSREKIKQQYKDLIVELSKPILVRAGSTVFEWKAGLVQGYKYSPALSELYYTHKDELYFNEHLQKSKTEIHLFTRVVDDYLYITDSLIDAQSFLEALSKYKNINYEKTIVNFNHPTIKFSDEITFLGYTYDTKTIQVRRASNIYFGQMCYKISFSQAIMNISKFLEQRIGQSSIQINSHIFNLHYNSEKAVWRHIFTTLCLSANKFCTILAILCEADEMKNYLVVYKKRITVRLCNAMIDMLLRNKPADIPFIYCINHFRYLSWKALNLCAQKTSKCNGLVPLINDEMAKANCIFGKWKDHACRIGSNGANLRPAVKEVCRRTDLRIIVKGFVTLPDGLQCYNRRKMMGGS
;
A
#
# COMPACT_ATOMS: atom_id res chain seq x y z
N MET A 1 -31.74 -2.64 5.68
CA MET A 1 -32.48 -1.78 4.71
C MET A 1 -31.61 -1.12 3.62
N ILE A 2 -30.28 -0.97 3.75
CA ILE A 2 -29.44 -0.33 2.70
C ILE A 2 -29.29 -1.19 1.42
N LEU A 3 -29.26 -2.52 1.56
CA LEU A 3 -29.04 -3.43 0.43
C LEU A 3 -30.22 -3.47 -0.56
N SER A 4 -31.47 -3.29 -0.14
CA SER A 4 -32.64 -3.39 -1.04
C SER A 4 -32.70 -2.29 -2.10
N LYS A 5 -32.09 -1.11 -1.84
CA LYS A 5 -31.94 -0.04 -2.83
C LYS A 5 -30.82 -0.31 -3.84
N ILE A 6 -29.86 -1.16 -3.50
CA ILE A 6 -28.64 -1.42 -4.29
C ILE A 6 -28.77 -2.71 -5.10
N ILE A 7 -29.41 -3.74 -4.55
CA ILE A 7 -29.61 -5.04 -5.20
C ILE A 7 -31.10 -5.37 -5.31
N LYS A 8 -31.55 -5.72 -6.51
CA LYS A 8 -32.92 -6.18 -6.79
C LYS A 8 -32.88 -7.66 -7.14
N ARG A 9 -33.78 -8.48 -6.58
CA ARG A 9 -33.88 -9.89 -6.98
C ARG A 9 -34.20 -9.98 -8.47
N SER A 10 -33.45 -10.79 -9.20
CA SER A 10 -33.69 -11.01 -10.62
C SER A 10 -34.57 -12.23 -10.82
N GLU A 11 -35.86 -12.00 -11.07
CA GLU A 11 -36.87 -13.06 -11.17
C GLU A 11 -36.57 -14.03 -12.30
N SER A 12 -36.08 -13.53 -13.44
CA SER A 12 -35.70 -14.30 -14.63
C SER A 12 -34.72 -15.44 -14.33
N TYR A 13 -33.91 -15.31 -13.28
CA TYR A 13 -32.92 -16.32 -12.87
C TYR A 13 -33.28 -17.05 -11.57
N CYS A 14 -34.35 -16.63 -10.89
CA CYS A 14 -34.75 -17.12 -9.57
C CYS A 14 -36.04 -17.95 -9.58
N SER A 15 -36.51 -18.39 -10.76
CA SER A 15 -37.75 -19.17 -10.90
C SER A 15 -37.74 -20.39 -9.96
N GLY A 16 -38.83 -20.58 -9.22
CA GLY A 16 -39.03 -21.69 -8.30
C GLY A 16 -39.01 -23.06 -9.01
N LYS A 17 -38.97 -24.16 -8.24
CA LYS A 17 -38.98 -25.53 -8.80
C LYS A 17 -40.19 -25.76 -9.73
N MET A 18 -41.33 -25.13 -9.45
CA MET A 18 -42.56 -25.22 -10.25
C MET A 18 -42.44 -24.56 -11.63
N CYS A 19 -42.01 -23.29 -11.71
CA CYS A 19 -41.78 -22.60 -13.00
C CYS A 19 -40.66 -23.23 -13.84
N LYS A 20 -39.75 -24.01 -13.23
CA LYS A 20 -38.69 -24.72 -13.97
C LYS A 20 -39.16 -26.02 -14.61
N ARG A 21 -40.38 -26.50 -14.30
CA ARG A 21 -40.94 -27.70 -14.95
C ARG A 21 -41.34 -27.41 -16.39
N SER A 22 -41.84 -26.20 -16.69
CA SER A 22 -42.29 -25.78 -18.02
C SER A 22 -41.17 -25.41 -19.00
N TYR A 23 -39.93 -25.17 -18.55
CA TYR A 23 -38.83 -24.92 -19.47
C TYR A 23 -38.41 -26.19 -20.23
N SER A 24 -37.95 -26.02 -21.47
CA SER A 24 -37.28 -27.08 -22.23
C SER A 24 -35.97 -27.52 -21.56
N PHE A 25 -35.48 -28.72 -21.88
CA PHE A 25 -34.18 -29.19 -21.38
C PHE A 25 -33.05 -28.23 -21.77
N THR A 26 -33.06 -27.75 -23.01
CA THR A 26 -32.07 -26.81 -23.56
C THR A 26 -32.04 -25.49 -22.78
N GLU A 27 -33.20 -24.94 -22.42
CA GLU A 27 -33.29 -23.73 -21.60
C GLU A 27 -32.78 -23.96 -20.18
N LYS A 28 -33.09 -25.11 -19.56
CA LYS A 28 -32.56 -25.47 -18.24
C LYS A 28 -31.03 -25.55 -18.24
N VAL A 29 -30.45 -26.16 -19.28
CA VAL A 29 -28.98 -26.24 -19.45
C VAL A 29 -28.38 -24.86 -19.68
N ARG A 30 -28.96 -24.04 -20.58
CA ARG A 30 -28.51 -22.67 -20.85
C ARG A 30 -28.53 -21.80 -19.60
N MET A 31 -29.62 -21.85 -18.81
CA MET A 31 -29.73 -21.13 -17.54
C MET A 31 -28.71 -21.61 -16.50
N LYS A 32 -28.42 -22.92 -16.46
CA LYS A 32 -27.37 -23.48 -15.59
C LYS A 32 -25.98 -23.00 -15.98
N ILE A 33 -25.69 -22.87 -17.29
CA ILE A 33 -24.42 -22.32 -17.81
C ILE A 33 -24.31 -20.84 -17.45
N ILE A 34 -25.28 -20.01 -17.82
CA ILE A 34 -25.27 -18.57 -17.52
C ILE A 34 -25.08 -18.32 -16.03
N ARG A 35 -25.77 -19.09 -15.18
CA ARG A 35 -25.66 -18.96 -13.72
C ARG A 35 -24.28 -19.35 -13.16
N LYS A 36 -23.51 -20.20 -13.85
CA LYS A 36 -22.13 -20.51 -13.45
C LYS A 36 -21.20 -19.30 -13.65
N ASP A 37 -21.50 -18.45 -14.63
CA ASP A 37 -20.71 -17.28 -15.00
C ASP A 37 -21.05 -16.04 -14.16
N ILE A 38 -22.23 -16.03 -13.51
CA ILE A 38 -22.61 -14.97 -12.58
C ILE A 38 -21.70 -15.00 -11.34
N PRO A 39 -21.00 -13.89 -11.04
CA PRO A 39 -20.06 -13.83 -9.93
C PRO A 39 -20.77 -13.95 -8.57
N LYS A 40 -20.07 -14.54 -7.60
CA LYS A 40 -20.61 -14.74 -6.25
C LYS A 40 -20.41 -13.48 -5.41
N LEU A 41 -21.45 -13.04 -4.70
CA LEU A 41 -21.37 -12.00 -3.69
C LEU A 41 -20.70 -12.56 -2.42
N HIS A 42 -19.69 -11.84 -1.93
CA HIS A 42 -19.00 -12.10 -0.69
C HIS A 42 -19.10 -10.86 0.19
N LEU A 43 -19.46 -11.05 1.46
CA LEU A 43 -19.45 -9.99 2.46
C LEU A 43 -18.14 -10.11 3.25
N VAL A 44 -17.32 -9.06 3.20
CA VAL A 44 -16.11 -8.96 4.03
C VAL A 44 -16.46 -8.11 5.25
N LEU A 45 -16.35 -8.70 6.44
CA LEU A 45 -16.59 -7.99 7.69
C LEU A 45 -15.51 -6.94 7.92
N LYS A 46 -15.92 -5.75 8.33
CA LYS A 46 -15.02 -4.66 8.74
C LYS A 46 -15.06 -4.51 10.27
N PRO A 47 -13.97 -4.02 10.89
CA PRO A 47 -13.91 -3.84 12.35
C PRO A 47 -14.98 -2.91 12.93
N ASN A 48 -15.52 -1.98 12.12
CA ASN A 48 -16.54 -1.02 12.55
C ASN A 48 -17.97 -1.58 12.44
N ASN A 49 -18.15 -2.89 12.66
CA ASN A 49 -19.42 -3.61 12.51
C ASN A 49 -20.14 -3.39 11.17
N ASN A 50 -19.39 -2.94 10.15
CA ASN A 50 -19.88 -2.76 8.80
C ASN A 50 -19.43 -3.95 7.93
N CYS A 51 -20.02 -4.10 6.76
CA CYS A 51 -19.59 -5.09 5.78
C CYS A 51 -19.22 -4.41 4.46
N ARG A 52 -18.30 -5.04 3.74
CA ARG A 52 -17.92 -4.65 2.39
C ARG A 52 -18.44 -5.73 1.43
N PRO A 53 -19.47 -5.43 0.62
CA PRO A 53 -19.89 -6.34 -0.43
C PRO A 53 -18.87 -6.33 -1.57
N ILE A 54 -18.34 -7.50 -1.91
CA ILE A 54 -17.36 -7.71 -2.98
C ILE A 54 -17.84 -8.88 -3.84
N VAL A 55 -17.73 -8.78 -5.15
CA VAL A 55 -17.98 -9.91 -6.05
C VAL A 55 -16.70 -10.68 -6.35
N ARG A 56 -16.80 -12.01 -6.42
CA ARG A 56 -15.72 -12.89 -6.85
C ARG A 56 -16.13 -13.66 -8.09
N TYR A 57 -15.31 -13.54 -9.12
CA TYR A 57 -15.35 -14.40 -10.29
C TYR A 57 -14.74 -15.75 -9.97
N LYS A 58 -15.18 -16.81 -10.65
CA LYS A 58 -14.49 -18.09 -10.61
C LYS A 58 -13.25 -17.94 -11.50
N ASN A 59 -12.06 -17.84 -10.90
CA ASN A 59 -10.81 -17.59 -11.63
C ASN A 59 -10.49 -18.65 -12.71
N ASN A 60 -11.04 -19.86 -12.58
CA ASN A 60 -10.72 -20.98 -13.46
C ASN A 60 -11.51 -20.98 -14.79
N THR A 61 -12.36 -19.98 -15.06
CA THR A 61 -13.24 -19.98 -16.25
C THR A 61 -12.85 -18.99 -17.33
N LEU A 62 -11.89 -18.08 -17.10
CA LEU A 62 -11.50 -17.11 -18.13
C LEU A 62 -10.46 -17.68 -19.08
N THR A 63 -10.84 -17.76 -20.36
CA THR A 63 -9.94 -18.07 -21.47
C THR A 63 -8.85 -16.99 -21.61
N THR A 64 -7.73 -17.36 -22.24
CA THR A 64 -6.65 -16.41 -22.53
C THR A 64 -7.14 -15.23 -23.38
N SER A 65 -8.00 -15.49 -24.37
CA SER A 65 -8.63 -14.46 -25.21
C SER A 65 -9.44 -13.45 -24.39
N GLU A 66 -10.23 -13.91 -23.42
CA GLU A 66 -10.99 -13.01 -22.54
C GLU A 66 -10.07 -12.18 -21.66
N LYS A 67 -8.99 -12.74 -21.12
CA LYS A 67 -7.99 -11.99 -20.35
C LYS A 67 -7.37 -10.86 -21.19
N TYR A 68 -7.06 -11.13 -22.46
CA TYR A 68 -6.57 -10.11 -23.39
C TYR A 68 -7.61 -9.03 -23.66
N LYS A 69 -8.88 -9.39 -23.92
CA LYS A 69 -9.98 -8.42 -24.09
C LYS A 69 -10.16 -7.53 -22.86
N ILE A 70 -10.06 -8.10 -21.65
CA ILE A 70 -10.13 -7.33 -20.41
C ILE A 70 -8.94 -6.36 -20.30
N LYS A 71 -7.73 -6.83 -20.59
CA LYS A 71 -6.51 -6.01 -20.56
C LYS A 71 -6.60 -4.85 -21.57
N ASP A 72 -7.06 -5.13 -22.80
CA ASP A 72 -7.19 -4.14 -23.86
C ASP A 72 -8.22 -3.05 -23.49
N ARG A 73 -9.38 -3.43 -22.95
CA ARG A 73 -10.38 -2.45 -22.47
C ARG A 73 -9.91 -1.64 -21.27
N LEU A 74 -9.19 -2.26 -20.34
CA LEU A 74 -8.56 -1.52 -19.23
C LEU A 74 -7.52 -0.53 -19.74
N GLN A 75 -6.79 -0.88 -20.80
CA GLN A 75 -5.84 0.04 -21.43
C GLN A 75 -6.57 1.19 -22.13
N PHE A 76 -7.66 0.92 -22.84
CA PHE A 76 -8.51 1.93 -23.43
C PHE A 76 -9.07 2.91 -22.39
N LEU A 77 -9.60 2.41 -21.27
CA LEU A 77 -10.06 3.25 -20.15
C LEU A 77 -8.92 4.13 -19.59
N LYS A 78 -7.70 3.62 -19.49
CA LYS A 78 -6.54 4.43 -19.07
C LYS A 78 -6.24 5.56 -20.04
N THR A 79 -6.38 5.31 -21.35
CA THR A 79 -6.23 6.36 -22.36
C THR A 79 -7.27 7.46 -22.18
N LEU A 80 -8.54 7.10 -21.90
CA LEU A 80 -9.60 8.09 -21.65
C LEU A 80 -9.38 8.91 -20.38
N ILE A 81 -8.74 8.33 -19.35
CA ILE A 81 -8.41 9.04 -18.10
C ILE A 81 -7.33 10.11 -18.34
N GLY A 82 -6.40 9.89 -19.28
CA GLY A 82 -5.35 10.85 -19.65
C GLY A 82 -4.28 11.14 -18.58
N LYS A 83 -4.46 10.65 -17.34
CA LYS A 83 -3.54 10.82 -16.21
C LYS A 83 -2.95 9.48 -15.77
N TYR A 84 -1.63 9.45 -15.62
CA TYR A 84 -0.93 8.37 -14.92
C TYR A 84 -0.79 8.74 -13.45
N SER A 85 -1.16 7.83 -12.55
CA SER A 85 -0.92 8.00 -11.12
C SER A 85 0.58 8.15 -10.86
N LYS A 86 1.03 9.37 -10.57
CA LYS A 86 2.42 9.61 -10.18
C LYS A 86 2.63 9.07 -8.78
N LYS A 87 3.77 8.41 -8.59
CA LYS A 87 4.28 8.02 -7.28
C LYS A 87 4.38 9.26 -6.37
N THR A 88 3.76 9.23 -5.19
CA THR A 88 3.66 10.36 -4.25
C THR A 88 5.03 10.93 -3.86
N GLU A 89 6.07 10.11 -3.92
CA GLU A 89 7.44 10.47 -3.57
C GLU A 89 7.99 11.65 -4.39
N ILE A 90 7.73 11.68 -5.70
CA ILE A 90 8.30 12.71 -6.59
C ILE A 90 7.61 14.07 -6.36
N PRO A 91 6.26 14.18 -6.40
CA PRO A 91 5.58 15.43 -6.06
C PRO A 91 5.92 15.94 -4.65
N PHE A 92 6.04 15.04 -3.68
CA PHE A 92 6.37 15.42 -2.31
C PHE A 92 7.79 15.98 -2.18
N TYR A 93 8.77 15.37 -2.86
CA TYR A 93 10.13 15.89 -2.93
C TYR A 93 10.17 17.30 -3.53
N ASN A 94 9.43 17.55 -4.62
CA ASN A 94 9.37 18.88 -5.25
C ASN A 94 8.81 19.94 -4.30
N ILE A 95 7.83 19.58 -3.48
CA ILE A 95 7.28 20.46 -2.45
C ILE A 95 8.29 20.77 -1.37
N TYR A 96 9.01 19.75 -0.91
CA TYR A 96 10.07 19.97 0.06
C TYR A 96 11.14 20.94 -0.46
N GLN A 97 11.56 20.80 -1.72
CA GLN A 97 12.52 21.73 -2.33
C GLN A 97 11.98 23.18 -2.33
N LYS A 98 10.73 23.38 -2.78
CA LYS A 98 10.08 24.71 -2.73
C LYS A 98 9.96 25.24 -1.30
N TRP A 99 9.58 24.39 -0.35
CA TRP A 99 9.45 24.74 1.06
C TRP A 99 10.75 25.24 1.66
N VAL A 100 11.87 24.55 1.38
CA VAL A 100 13.19 25.01 1.80
C VAL A 100 13.55 26.35 1.14
N ASN A 101 13.31 26.49 -0.16
CA ASN A 101 13.63 27.72 -0.90
C ASN A 101 12.84 28.96 -0.45
N LEU A 102 11.63 28.75 0.09
CA LEU A 102 10.75 29.81 0.59
C LEU A 102 10.94 30.07 2.10
N ASN A 103 12.07 29.66 2.68
CA ASN A 103 12.37 29.79 4.12
C ASN A 103 11.39 29.05 5.04
N LYS A 104 10.92 27.88 4.58
CA LYS A 104 10.11 26.93 5.36
C LYS A 104 8.83 27.54 5.92
N PRO A 105 7.93 28.10 5.08
CA PRO A 105 6.67 28.67 5.54
C PRO A 105 5.81 27.59 6.23
N LYS A 106 4.85 28.01 7.04
CA LYS A 106 3.87 27.08 7.61
C LYS A 106 3.09 26.42 6.50
N LEU A 107 2.98 25.09 6.55
CA LEU A 107 2.16 24.32 5.62
C LEU A 107 0.84 23.88 6.27
N TYR A 108 -0.21 23.90 5.47
CA TYR A 108 -1.55 23.45 5.77
C TYR A 108 -1.83 22.18 5.00
N PHE A 109 -2.19 21.14 5.73
CA PHE A 109 -2.48 19.83 5.19
C PHE A 109 -3.97 19.52 5.38
N VAL A 110 -4.55 18.90 4.36
CA VAL A 110 -5.90 18.35 4.40
C VAL A 110 -5.84 16.91 3.90
N LYS A 111 -6.20 15.97 4.76
CA LYS A 111 -6.43 14.56 4.39
C LYS A 111 -7.92 14.29 4.42
N ALA A 112 -8.49 13.78 3.35
CA ALA A 112 -9.91 13.41 3.29
C ALA A 112 -10.10 11.96 2.80
N ASP A 113 -11.22 11.34 3.20
CA ASP A 113 -11.64 9.97 2.83
C ASP A 113 -13.02 10.07 2.20
N LEU A 114 -13.22 9.47 1.03
CA LEU A 114 -14.54 9.30 0.44
C LEU A 114 -15.16 7.99 0.93
N SER A 115 -16.32 8.11 1.59
CA SER A 115 -17.10 6.94 1.99
C SER A 115 -17.67 6.23 0.75
N ASN A 116 -17.48 4.91 0.69
CA ASN A 116 -18.07 4.05 -0.35
C ASN A 116 -17.89 4.60 -1.78
N ALA A 117 -16.67 4.99 -2.15
CA ALA A 117 -16.41 5.65 -3.44
C ALA A 117 -17.00 4.89 -4.64
N PHE A 118 -16.81 3.57 -4.71
CA PHE A 118 -17.42 2.75 -5.76
C PHE A 118 -18.96 2.82 -5.78
N GLY A 119 -19.59 2.65 -4.62
CA GLY A 119 -21.05 2.59 -4.52
C GLY A 119 -21.73 3.95 -4.68
N SER A 120 -20.99 5.05 -4.52
CA SER A 120 -21.51 6.42 -4.62
C SER A 120 -21.51 6.98 -6.05
N ILE A 121 -20.90 6.27 -6.99
CA ILE A 121 -20.85 6.70 -8.40
C ILE A 121 -22.25 6.67 -9.03
N ASN A 122 -22.65 7.80 -9.62
CA ASN A 122 -23.82 7.84 -10.47
C ASN A 122 -23.50 7.23 -11.84
N ARG A 123 -24.16 6.11 -12.19
CA ARG A 123 -23.91 5.40 -13.46
C ARG A 123 -24.30 6.21 -14.69
N GLN A 124 -25.38 6.97 -14.64
CA GLN A 124 -25.83 7.78 -15.77
C GLN A 124 -24.81 8.88 -16.06
N GLU A 125 -24.32 9.53 -15.00
CA GLU A 125 -23.25 10.52 -15.10
C GLU A 125 -21.93 9.91 -15.56
N LEU A 126 -21.56 8.72 -15.07
CA LEU A 126 -20.37 8.00 -15.55
C LEU A 126 -20.43 7.72 -17.06
N VAL A 127 -21.60 7.35 -17.59
CA VAL A 127 -21.77 7.16 -19.04
C VAL A 127 -21.59 8.49 -19.78
N LYS A 128 -22.19 9.59 -19.32
CA LYS A 128 -21.96 10.91 -19.92
C LYS A 128 -20.48 11.30 -19.94
N ILE A 129 -19.77 11.09 -18.82
CA ILE A 129 -18.32 11.34 -18.73
C ILE A 129 -17.54 10.47 -19.72
N LEU A 130 -17.93 9.20 -19.89
CA LEU A 130 -17.33 8.32 -20.89
C LEU A 130 -17.54 8.86 -22.31
N ASP A 131 -18.76 9.27 -22.64
CA ASP A 131 -19.14 9.82 -23.95
C ASP A 131 -18.34 11.10 -24.27
N GLU A 132 -18.22 12.01 -23.30
CA GLU A 132 -17.46 13.26 -23.42
C GLU A 132 -15.98 12.99 -23.68
N ARG A 133 -15.35 12.15 -22.85
CA ARG A 133 -13.91 11.81 -22.98
C ARG A 133 -13.61 11.09 -24.28
N PHE A 134 -14.51 10.20 -24.71
CA PHE A 134 -14.41 9.53 -25.99
C PHE A 134 -14.48 10.53 -27.15
N SER A 135 -15.41 11.48 -27.10
CA SER A 135 -15.57 12.52 -28.13
C SER A 135 -14.31 13.37 -28.25
N THR A 136 -13.73 13.82 -27.13
CA THR A 136 -12.45 14.55 -27.11
C THR A 136 -11.29 13.70 -27.65
N LEU A 137 -11.24 12.41 -27.33
CA LEU A 137 -10.18 11.54 -27.84
C LEU A 137 -10.28 11.36 -29.36
N ILE A 138 -11.49 11.17 -29.89
CA ILE A 138 -11.75 10.99 -31.32
C ILE A 138 -11.54 12.27 -32.13
N SER A 139 -11.81 13.45 -31.56
CA SER A 139 -11.54 14.73 -32.22
C SER A 139 -10.04 15.01 -32.35
N ASN A 140 -9.24 14.56 -31.38
CA ASN A 140 -7.80 14.80 -31.33
C ASN A 140 -6.99 13.76 -32.14
N GLU A 141 -7.57 12.61 -32.46
CA GLU A 141 -6.91 11.55 -33.23
C GLU A 141 -6.96 11.86 -34.74
N LYS A 142 -5.78 11.97 -35.35
CA LYS A 142 -5.61 12.28 -36.78
C LYS A 142 -5.60 11.03 -37.65
N CYS A 143 -5.15 9.89 -37.12
CA CYS A 143 -5.02 8.66 -37.91
C CYS A 143 -6.37 7.94 -38.05
N LEU A 144 -6.87 7.80 -39.28
CA LEU A 144 -8.16 7.13 -39.57
C LEU A 144 -8.27 5.72 -38.98
N ARG A 145 -7.23 4.90 -39.17
CA ARG A 145 -7.18 3.52 -38.64
C ARG A 145 -7.27 3.48 -37.11
N SER A 146 -6.60 4.41 -36.42
CA SER A 146 -6.67 4.52 -34.96
C SER A 146 -8.07 4.96 -34.51
N ARG A 147 -8.71 5.91 -35.22
CA ARG A 147 -10.09 6.35 -34.92
C ARG A 147 -11.08 5.19 -35.00
N GLU A 148 -11.01 4.38 -36.05
CA GLU A 148 -11.88 3.21 -36.20
C GLU A 148 -11.70 2.20 -35.06
N LYS A 149 -10.44 1.91 -34.70
CA LYS A 149 -10.14 1.03 -33.56
C LYS A 149 -10.70 1.58 -32.24
N ILE A 150 -10.54 2.87 -31.98
CA ILE A 150 -11.06 3.54 -30.78
C ILE A 150 -12.59 3.49 -30.75
N LYS A 151 -13.26 3.78 -31.88
CA LYS A 151 -14.72 3.66 -32.03
C LYS A 151 -15.21 2.25 -31.70
N GLN A 152 -14.53 1.22 -32.21
CA GLN A 152 -14.89 -0.17 -31.94
C GLN A 152 -14.68 -0.53 -30.46
N GLN A 153 -13.55 -0.16 -29.86
CA GLN A 153 -13.28 -0.40 -28.44
C GLN A 153 -14.33 0.27 -27.54
N TYR A 154 -14.72 1.49 -27.88
CA TYR A 154 -15.76 2.24 -27.18
C TYR A 154 -17.13 1.55 -27.30
N LYS A 155 -17.55 1.19 -28.52
CA LYS A 155 -18.81 0.47 -28.76
C LYS A 155 -18.86 -0.83 -27.95
N ASP A 156 -17.80 -1.61 -27.96
CA ASP A 156 -17.70 -2.86 -27.20
C ASP A 156 -17.80 -2.63 -25.69
N LEU A 157 -17.19 -1.55 -25.18
CA LEU A 157 -17.26 -1.19 -23.77
C LEU A 157 -18.68 -0.79 -23.38
N ILE A 158 -19.35 0.09 -24.15
CA ILE A 158 -20.71 0.53 -23.87
C ILE A 158 -21.70 -0.64 -23.91
N VAL A 159 -21.58 -1.53 -24.90
CA VAL A 159 -22.40 -2.75 -24.99
C VAL A 159 -22.21 -3.66 -23.77
N GLU A 160 -21.03 -3.67 -23.16
CA GLU A 160 -20.83 -4.43 -21.93
C GLU A 160 -21.36 -3.71 -20.69
N LEU A 161 -21.18 -2.39 -20.60
CA LEU A 161 -21.64 -1.59 -19.46
C LEU A 161 -23.17 -1.42 -19.42
N SER A 162 -23.85 -1.55 -20.57
CA SER A 162 -25.31 -1.52 -20.64
C SER A 162 -25.96 -2.81 -20.12
N LYS A 163 -25.19 -3.90 -20.02
CA LYS A 163 -25.70 -5.16 -19.49
C LYS A 163 -25.96 -5.04 -17.99
N PRO A 164 -27.06 -5.63 -17.48
CA PRO A 164 -27.33 -5.64 -16.04
C PRO A 164 -26.20 -6.38 -15.32
N ILE A 165 -25.66 -5.76 -14.27
CA ILE A 165 -24.63 -6.40 -13.45
C ILE A 165 -25.31 -7.39 -12.51
N LEU A 166 -25.19 -8.68 -12.82
CA LEU A 166 -25.77 -9.75 -12.01
C LEU A 166 -24.78 -10.25 -10.96
N VAL A 167 -25.29 -10.56 -9.77
CA VAL A 167 -24.53 -11.11 -8.65
C VAL A 167 -25.32 -12.23 -7.98
N ARG A 168 -24.63 -13.25 -7.47
CA ARG A 168 -25.27 -14.40 -6.84
C ARG A 168 -24.98 -14.47 -5.35
N ALA A 169 -26.01 -14.55 -4.52
CA ALA A 169 -25.90 -14.89 -3.10
C ALA A 169 -26.64 -16.21 -2.84
N GLY A 170 -25.88 -17.25 -2.48
CA GLY A 170 -26.39 -18.62 -2.36
C GLY A 170 -27.02 -19.12 -3.67
N SER A 171 -28.31 -19.43 -3.60
CA SER A 171 -29.11 -19.91 -4.72
C SER A 171 -29.84 -18.79 -5.49
N THR A 172 -29.76 -17.55 -5.02
CA THR A 172 -30.52 -16.42 -5.57
C THR A 172 -29.61 -15.51 -6.38
N VAL A 173 -30.14 -14.99 -7.49
CA VAL A 173 -29.47 -14.02 -8.37
C VAL A 173 -30.12 -12.66 -8.18
N PHE A 174 -29.28 -11.65 -8.04
CA PHE A 174 -29.65 -10.27 -7.87
C PHE A 174 -29.02 -9.44 -8.98
N GLU A 175 -29.69 -8.37 -9.37
CA GLU A 175 -29.15 -7.32 -10.20
C GLU A 175 -28.66 -6.17 -9.32
N TRP A 176 -27.46 -5.68 -9.59
CA TRP A 176 -26.85 -4.55 -8.90
C TRP A 176 -27.22 -3.24 -9.62
N LYS A 177 -28.01 -2.40 -8.97
CA LYS A 177 -28.66 -1.22 -9.55
C LYS A 177 -27.89 0.10 -9.37
N ALA A 178 -27.20 0.28 -8.24
CA ALA A 178 -26.59 1.57 -7.89
C ALA A 178 -25.06 1.48 -7.75
N GLY A 179 -24.32 2.48 -8.24
CA GLY A 179 -22.86 2.51 -8.10
C GLY A 179 -22.12 1.42 -8.87
N LEU A 180 -20.81 1.36 -8.68
CA LEU A 180 -19.94 0.32 -9.19
C LEU A 180 -19.78 -0.81 -8.19
N VAL A 181 -19.59 -2.03 -8.70
CA VAL A 181 -19.46 -3.24 -7.88
C VAL A 181 -18.00 -3.50 -7.55
N GLN A 182 -17.66 -3.61 -6.27
CA GLN A 182 -16.30 -3.95 -5.87
C GLN A 182 -15.96 -5.39 -6.27
N GLY A 183 -14.78 -5.60 -6.86
CA GLY A 183 -14.37 -6.89 -7.44
C GLY A 183 -14.79 -7.07 -8.90
N TYR A 184 -15.58 -6.15 -9.48
CA TYR A 184 -15.81 -6.10 -10.92
C TYR A 184 -14.55 -5.63 -11.66
N LYS A 185 -14.23 -6.30 -12.76
CA LYS A 185 -12.98 -6.15 -13.52
C LYS A 185 -12.68 -4.72 -13.99
N TYR A 186 -13.70 -3.92 -14.32
CA TYR A 186 -13.50 -2.54 -14.81
C TYR A 186 -13.78 -1.47 -13.76
N SER A 187 -14.36 -1.84 -12.61
CA SER A 187 -14.77 -0.85 -11.61
C SER A 187 -13.64 0.05 -11.11
N PRO A 188 -12.40 -0.43 -10.88
CA PRO A 188 -11.30 0.47 -10.51
C PRO A 188 -11.02 1.56 -11.55
N ALA A 189 -10.96 1.20 -12.84
CA ALA A 189 -10.67 2.15 -13.91
C ALA A 189 -11.84 3.11 -14.17
N LEU A 190 -13.08 2.61 -14.11
CA LEU A 190 -14.27 3.46 -14.22
C LEU A 190 -14.42 4.42 -13.04
N SER A 191 -14.10 3.97 -11.83
CA SER A 191 -14.06 4.83 -10.64
C SER A 191 -13.00 5.91 -10.79
N GLU A 192 -11.81 5.56 -11.27
CA GLU A 192 -10.74 6.53 -11.51
C GLU A 192 -11.14 7.56 -12.57
N LEU A 193 -11.78 7.15 -13.65
CA LEU A 193 -12.33 8.06 -14.67
C LEU A 193 -13.35 9.04 -14.08
N TYR A 194 -14.31 8.53 -13.32
CA TYR A 194 -15.35 9.33 -12.69
C TYR A 194 -14.74 10.39 -11.75
N TYR A 195 -13.90 9.95 -10.81
CA TYR A 195 -13.31 10.86 -9.84
C TYR A 195 -12.29 11.80 -10.45
N THR A 196 -11.56 11.41 -11.50
CA THR A 196 -10.68 12.33 -12.24
C THR A 196 -11.47 13.46 -12.90
N HIS A 197 -12.62 13.15 -13.52
CA HIS A 197 -13.49 14.18 -14.07
C HIS A 197 -14.07 15.08 -12.97
N LYS A 198 -14.49 14.51 -11.83
CA LYS A 198 -14.92 15.31 -10.67
C LYS A 198 -13.80 16.18 -10.10
N ASP A 199 -12.58 15.69 -10.09
CA ASP A 199 -11.44 16.46 -9.62
C ASP A 199 -11.22 17.69 -10.52
N GLU A 200 -11.31 17.51 -11.84
CA GLU A 200 -11.21 18.62 -12.80
C GLU A 200 -12.36 19.62 -12.68
N LEU A 201 -13.56 19.15 -12.34
CA LEU A 201 -14.72 20.02 -12.17
C LEU A 201 -14.67 20.82 -10.86
N TYR A 202 -14.31 20.18 -9.75
CA TYR A 202 -14.41 20.79 -8.42
C TYR A 202 -13.10 21.41 -7.93
N PHE A 203 -11.95 20.92 -8.39
CA PHE A 203 -10.64 21.36 -7.95
C PHE A 203 -9.79 21.95 -9.07
N ASN A 204 -10.41 22.47 -10.15
CA ASN A 204 -9.67 23.04 -11.28
C ASN A 204 -8.59 24.03 -10.82
N GLU A 205 -8.93 24.95 -9.93
CA GLU A 205 -8.03 25.96 -9.38
C GLU A 205 -6.86 25.32 -8.60
N HIS A 206 -7.13 24.31 -7.77
CA HIS A 206 -6.10 23.60 -7.00
C HIS A 206 -5.25 22.62 -7.85
N LEU A 207 -5.69 22.29 -9.06
CA LEU A 207 -4.92 21.49 -10.02
C LEU A 207 -3.93 22.35 -10.82
N GLN A 208 -4.18 23.65 -10.94
CA GLN A 208 -3.31 24.57 -11.65
C GLN A 208 -2.04 24.83 -10.82
N LYS A 209 -0.89 24.74 -11.51
CA LYS A 209 0.39 24.89 -10.84
C LYS A 209 0.88 26.32 -10.91
N SER A 210 0.76 27.06 -9.82
CA SER A 210 1.57 28.26 -9.63
C SER A 210 3.05 27.90 -9.44
N LYS A 211 3.94 28.68 -10.07
CA LYS A 211 5.40 28.53 -9.87
C LYS A 211 5.80 29.00 -8.47
N THR A 212 5.11 30.00 -7.94
CA THR A 212 5.48 30.70 -6.70
C THR A 212 4.91 30.05 -5.44
N GLU A 213 3.81 29.32 -5.55
CA GLU A 213 3.14 28.72 -4.38
C GLU A 213 3.53 27.25 -4.16
N ILE A 214 3.46 26.82 -2.91
CA ILE A 214 3.60 25.42 -2.53
C ILE A 214 2.21 24.79 -2.57
N HIS A 215 1.99 23.83 -3.48
CA HIS A 215 0.77 23.03 -3.45
C HIS A 215 1.04 21.56 -3.83
N LEU A 216 0.41 20.63 -3.09
CA LEU A 216 0.22 19.23 -3.47
C LEU A 216 -1.26 18.98 -3.64
N PHE A 217 -1.64 18.40 -4.77
CA PHE A 217 -2.91 17.70 -4.88
C PHE A 217 -2.61 16.25 -5.26
N THR A 218 -2.98 15.30 -4.40
CA THR A 218 -2.88 13.88 -4.73
C THR A 218 -4.11 13.13 -4.24
N ARG A 219 -4.68 12.32 -5.14
CA ARG A 219 -5.75 11.38 -4.84
C ARG A 219 -5.28 9.97 -5.20
N VAL A 220 -5.60 9.02 -4.34
CA VAL A 220 -5.46 7.60 -4.66
C VAL A 220 -6.76 6.91 -4.32
N VAL A 221 -7.50 6.53 -5.36
CA VAL A 221 -8.85 5.97 -5.25
C VAL A 221 -9.76 6.94 -4.49
N ASP A 222 -10.00 6.67 -3.21
CA ASP A 222 -10.93 7.36 -2.30
C ASP A 222 -10.24 8.25 -1.26
N ASP A 223 -8.91 8.20 -1.14
CA ASP A 223 -8.16 9.06 -0.23
C ASP A 223 -7.58 10.29 -0.96
N TYR A 224 -7.77 11.47 -0.38
CA TYR A 224 -7.16 12.73 -0.82
C TYR A 224 -6.10 13.20 0.17
N LEU A 225 -5.02 13.77 -0.35
CA LEU A 225 -4.06 14.56 0.40
C LEU A 225 -3.80 15.87 -0.36
N TYR A 226 -4.11 16.97 0.30
CA TYR A 226 -3.82 18.32 -0.16
C TYR A 226 -2.84 18.98 0.81
N ILE A 227 -1.85 19.69 0.29
CA ILE A 227 -0.85 20.43 1.06
C ILE A 227 -0.71 21.79 0.42
N THR A 228 -0.75 22.88 1.19
CA THR A 228 -0.55 24.25 0.68
C THR A 228 0.16 25.10 1.73
N ASP A 229 0.82 26.19 1.34
CA ASP A 229 1.31 27.24 2.24
C ASP A 229 0.27 28.34 2.54
N SER A 230 -0.90 28.30 1.90
CA SER A 230 -2.02 29.24 2.09
C SER A 230 -3.15 28.61 2.94
N LEU A 231 -3.52 29.26 4.06
CA LEU A 231 -4.66 28.83 4.86
C LEU A 231 -5.97 28.96 4.08
N ILE A 232 -6.09 30.04 3.30
CA ILE A 232 -7.27 30.34 2.48
C ILE A 232 -7.47 29.22 1.45
N ASP A 233 -6.40 28.77 0.82
CA ASP A 233 -6.48 27.68 -0.18
C ASP A 233 -6.86 26.35 0.48
N ALA A 234 -6.36 26.09 1.69
CA ALA A 234 -6.72 24.89 2.44
C ALA A 234 -8.22 24.89 2.83
N GLN A 235 -8.77 26.06 3.17
CA GLN A 235 -10.20 26.23 3.45
C GLN A 235 -11.05 26.12 2.18
N SER A 236 -10.66 26.81 1.10
CA SER A 236 -11.30 26.69 -0.22
C SER A 236 -11.28 25.24 -0.74
N PHE A 237 -10.21 24.50 -0.48
CA PHE A 237 -10.16 23.07 -0.81
C PHE A 237 -11.20 22.25 -0.02
N LEU A 238 -11.44 22.54 1.26
CA LEU A 238 -12.48 21.90 2.06
C LEU A 238 -13.89 22.26 1.55
N GLU A 239 -14.10 23.50 1.13
CA GLU A 239 -15.35 23.96 0.51
C GLU A 239 -15.60 23.24 -0.83
N ALA A 240 -14.57 23.13 -1.68
CA ALA A 240 -14.63 22.39 -2.93
C ALA A 240 -14.90 20.89 -2.68
N LEU A 241 -14.27 20.32 -1.65
CA LEU A 241 -14.56 18.97 -1.19
C LEU A 241 -16.04 18.82 -0.86
N SER A 242 -16.66 19.73 -0.11
CA SER A 242 -18.07 19.63 0.32
C SER A 242 -19.09 19.35 -0.79
N LYS A 243 -18.73 19.64 -2.05
CA LYS A 243 -19.51 19.30 -3.26
C LYS A 243 -19.68 17.79 -3.46
N TYR A 244 -18.79 16.95 -2.90
CA TYR A 244 -18.94 15.49 -2.89
C TYR A 244 -19.96 15.06 -1.84
N LYS A 245 -21.01 14.37 -2.28
CA LYS A 245 -22.08 13.84 -1.40
C LYS A 245 -21.62 12.76 -0.42
N ASN A 246 -20.44 12.19 -0.63
CA ASN A 246 -19.98 10.99 0.08
C ASN A 246 -18.67 11.21 0.86
N ILE A 247 -18.34 12.44 1.25
CA ILE A 247 -17.19 12.69 2.14
C ILE A 247 -17.41 12.08 3.52
N ASN A 248 -16.33 11.53 4.06
CA ASN A 248 -16.27 11.02 5.42
C ASN A 248 -15.55 12.01 6.34
N TYR A 249 -16.29 13.00 6.85
CA TYR A 249 -15.75 14.06 7.71
C TYR A 249 -15.11 13.52 8.99
N GLU A 250 -15.60 12.41 9.54
CA GLU A 250 -15.01 11.75 10.73
C GLU A 250 -13.57 11.27 10.49
N LYS A 251 -13.23 10.99 9.23
CA LYS A 251 -11.89 10.57 8.82
C LYS A 251 -11.10 11.65 8.09
N THR A 252 -11.68 12.84 7.94
CA THR A 252 -10.98 14.00 7.44
C THR A 252 -10.13 14.57 8.58
N ILE A 253 -8.88 14.92 8.27
CA ILE A 253 -7.91 15.39 9.25
C ILE A 253 -7.20 16.61 8.65
N VAL A 254 -7.05 17.65 9.46
CA VAL A 254 -6.34 18.88 9.11
C VAL A 254 -5.32 19.25 10.18
N ASN A 255 -4.37 20.14 9.87
CA ASN A 255 -3.39 20.67 10.84
C ASN A 255 -3.60 22.17 11.13
N PHE A 256 -4.84 22.65 10.97
CA PHE A 256 -5.26 24.00 11.29
C PHE A 256 -6.62 24.00 11.99
N ASN A 257 -6.98 25.13 12.59
CA ASN A 257 -8.22 25.24 13.33
C ASN A 257 -9.43 25.10 12.39
N HIS A 258 -10.31 24.15 12.68
CA HIS A 258 -11.56 23.95 11.97
C HIS A 258 -12.63 23.47 12.96
N PRO A 259 -13.86 24.01 12.95
CA PRO A 259 -14.84 23.76 14.01
C PRO A 259 -15.26 22.28 14.13
N THR A 260 -15.32 21.56 13.02
CA THR A 260 -15.90 20.20 12.97
C THR A 260 -14.94 19.10 12.52
N ILE A 261 -13.72 19.45 12.09
CA ILE A 261 -12.77 18.48 11.50
C ILE A 261 -11.64 18.25 12.49
N LYS A 262 -11.21 17.00 12.59
CA LYS A 262 -10.16 16.59 13.51
C LYS A 262 -8.83 17.29 13.20
N PHE A 263 -8.26 17.94 14.21
CA PHE A 263 -6.90 18.48 14.17
C PHE A 263 -5.84 17.39 14.41
N SER A 264 -4.75 17.41 13.66
CA SER A 264 -3.55 16.59 13.90
C SER A 264 -2.31 17.22 13.24
N ASP A 265 -1.21 17.30 14.00
CA ASP A 265 0.13 17.63 13.46
C ASP A 265 0.79 16.44 12.74
N GLU A 266 0.17 15.26 12.81
CA GLU A 266 0.60 14.06 12.10
C GLU A 266 -0.52 13.54 11.20
N ILE A 267 -0.27 13.54 9.89
CA ILE A 267 -1.26 13.10 8.91
C ILE A 267 -0.83 11.78 8.30
N THR A 268 -1.74 10.81 8.27
CA THR A 268 -1.48 9.48 7.71
C THR A 268 -2.16 9.31 6.35
N PHE A 269 -1.37 9.01 5.32
CA PHE A 269 -1.82 8.81 3.95
C PHE A 269 -1.00 7.71 3.27
N LEU A 270 -1.68 6.75 2.64
CA LEU A 270 -1.09 5.63 1.89
C LEU A 270 -0.01 4.81 2.64
N GLY A 271 -0.21 4.61 3.94
CA GLY A 271 0.72 3.84 4.77
C GLY A 271 1.95 4.63 5.23
N TYR A 272 1.97 5.95 5.01
CA TYR A 272 2.96 6.87 5.56
C TYR A 272 2.30 7.85 6.53
N THR A 273 3.06 8.31 7.51
CA THR A 273 2.69 9.41 8.41
C THR A 273 3.65 10.57 8.13
N TYR A 274 3.09 11.76 7.96
CA TYR A 274 3.76 13.00 7.67
C TYR A 274 3.69 13.89 8.89
N ASP A 275 4.83 14.35 9.38
CA ASP A 275 4.90 15.43 10.36
C ASP A 275 4.69 16.76 9.62
N THR A 276 3.63 17.49 9.95
CA THR A 276 3.25 18.69 9.19
C THR A 276 4.15 19.89 9.47
N LYS A 277 4.94 19.85 10.55
CA LYS A 277 5.89 20.92 10.93
C LYS A 277 7.26 20.68 10.31
N THR A 278 7.73 19.43 10.31
CA THR A 278 9.08 19.09 9.85
C THR A 278 9.12 18.51 8.44
N ILE A 279 7.97 18.14 7.86
CA ILE A 279 7.82 17.42 6.57
C ILE A 279 8.50 16.03 6.59
N GLN A 280 8.94 15.57 7.77
CA GLN A 280 9.50 14.23 7.92
C GLN A 280 8.43 13.18 7.67
N VAL A 281 8.86 12.10 7.01
CA VAL A 281 8.00 11.01 6.61
C VAL A 281 8.40 9.75 7.35
N ARG A 282 7.41 9.06 7.91
CA ARG A 282 7.59 7.76 8.54
C ARG A 282 6.56 6.75 8.06
N ARG A 283 6.80 5.47 8.31
CA ARG A 283 5.78 4.42 8.11
C ARG A 283 4.62 4.66 9.08
N ALA A 284 3.40 4.45 8.61
CA ALA A 284 2.23 4.46 9.46
C ALA A 284 2.32 3.34 10.51
N SER A 285 1.94 3.65 11.75
CA SER A 285 2.00 2.72 12.89
C SER A 285 1.13 1.48 12.68
N ASN A 286 0.06 1.61 11.90
CA ASN A 286 -0.87 0.52 11.64
C ASN A 286 -0.25 -0.68 10.91
N ILE A 287 0.87 -0.47 10.20
CA ILE A 287 1.63 -1.52 9.53
C ILE A 287 2.17 -2.54 10.56
N TYR A 288 2.37 -2.13 11.81
CA TYR A 288 2.96 -2.96 12.86
C TYR A 288 1.93 -3.85 13.58
N PHE A 289 0.66 -3.47 13.63
CA PHE A 289 -0.36 -4.16 14.42
C PHE A 289 -0.71 -5.57 13.92
N GLY A 290 -1.03 -6.46 14.85
CA GLY A 290 -1.43 -7.84 14.60
C GLY A 290 -0.25 -8.80 14.51
N GLN A 291 -0.51 -10.08 14.83
CA GLN A 291 0.53 -11.10 14.84
C GLN A 291 1.13 -11.33 13.44
N MET A 292 2.45 -11.46 13.38
CA MET A 292 3.20 -11.58 12.13
C MET A 292 2.82 -12.83 11.31
N CYS A 293 2.36 -13.91 11.95
CA CYS A 293 1.95 -15.14 11.28
C CYS A 293 0.81 -14.93 10.27
N TYR A 294 -0.11 -13.99 10.54
CA TYR A 294 -1.20 -13.63 9.61
C TYR A 294 -0.73 -12.79 8.41
N LYS A 295 0.49 -12.25 8.48
CA LYS A 295 1.11 -11.43 7.43
C LYS A 295 2.09 -12.23 6.55
N ILE A 296 2.27 -13.52 6.83
CA ILE A 296 3.17 -14.41 6.08
C ILE A 296 2.34 -15.37 5.25
N SER A 297 2.60 -15.41 3.93
CA SER A 297 2.02 -16.42 3.05
C SER A 297 2.92 -17.65 2.99
N PHE A 298 2.50 -18.72 3.66
CA PHE A 298 3.13 -20.03 3.60
C PHE A 298 2.80 -20.70 2.25
N SER A 299 3.82 -21.24 1.57
CA SER A 299 3.72 -21.85 0.24
C SER A 299 4.54 -23.14 0.19
N GLN A 300 4.34 -23.99 -0.83
CA GLN A 300 5.10 -25.25 -1.00
C GLN A 300 6.63 -25.10 -0.95
N ALA A 301 7.16 -23.90 -1.23
CA ALA A 301 8.58 -23.56 -1.05
C ALA A 301 9.14 -23.78 0.37
N ILE A 302 8.30 -24.01 1.39
CA ILE A 302 8.71 -24.39 2.75
C ILE A 302 9.58 -25.65 2.79
N MET A 303 9.45 -26.55 1.81
CA MET A 303 10.31 -27.74 1.69
C MET A 303 11.81 -27.41 1.74
N ASN A 304 12.21 -26.19 1.35
CA ASN A 304 13.55 -25.67 1.58
C ASN A 304 13.46 -24.40 2.44
N ILE A 305 13.54 -24.57 3.76
CA ILE A 305 13.38 -23.49 4.74
C ILE A 305 14.40 -22.37 4.49
N SER A 306 15.66 -22.68 4.19
CA SER A 306 16.70 -21.67 3.91
C SER A 306 16.32 -20.76 2.72
N LYS A 307 15.87 -21.36 1.61
CA LYS A 307 15.41 -20.62 0.42
C LYS A 307 14.11 -19.87 0.69
N PHE A 308 13.20 -20.47 1.47
CA PHE A 308 11.95 -19.84 1.87
C PHE A 308 12.19 -18.58 2.72
N LEU A 309 13.07 -18.67 3.73
CA LEU A 309 13.49 -17.54 4.57
C LEU A 309 14.08 -16.41 3.74
N GLU A 310 15.00 -16.73 2.82
CA GLU A 310 15.62 -15.73 1.94
C GLU A 310 14.58 -15.01 1.07
N GLN A 311 13.67 -15.74 0.43
CA GLN A 311 12.67 -15.17 -0.47
C GLN A 311 11.61 -14.35 0.26
N ARG A 312 11.14 -14.83 1.42
CA ARG A 312 10.04 -14.20 2.17
C ARG A 312 10.48 -13.01 3.00
N ILE A 313 11.70 -13.03 3.52
CA ILE A 313 12.22 -11.97 4.39
C ILE A 313 13.09 -10.98 3.60
N GLY A 314 13.83 -11.46 2.60
CA GLY A 314 14.89 -10.71 1.93
C GLY A 314 14.45 -9.48 1.14
N GLN A 315 13.33 -9.50 0.39
CA GLN A 315 12.88 -8.34 -0.42
C GLN A 315 11.38 -8.29 -0.77
N SER A 316 10.65 -9.42 -0.78
CA SER A 316 9.29 -9.44 -1.32
C SER A 316 8.21 -8.84 -0.40
N SER A 317 8.50 -8.66 0.89
CA SER A 317 7.47 -8.37 1.90
C SER A 317 7.77 -7.19 2.82
N ILE A 318 8.94 -6.54 2.70
CA ILE A 318 9.31 -5.35 3.46
C ILE A 318 9.70 -4.26 2.47
N GLN A 319 8.82 -3.27 2.30
CA GLN A 319 9.03 -2.21 1.32
C GLN A 319 10.19 -1.31 1.74
N ILE A 320 11.27 -1.29 0.95
CA ILE A 320 12.36 -0.30 1.03
C ILE A 320 12.14 0.65 -0.14
N ASN A 321 11.72 1.88 0.13
CA ASN A 321 11.36 2.86 -0.89
C ASN A 321 12.03 4.22 -0.65
N SER A 322 12.03 5.04 -1.69
CA SER A 322 12.62 6.38 -1.71
C SER A 322 11.81 7.42 -0.92
N HIS A 323 10.66 7.07 -0.35
CA HIS A 323 9.88 7.99 0.49
C HIS A 323 10.40 8.00 1.93
N ILE A 324 10.73 6.80 2.44
CA ILE A 324 11.20 6.61 3.82
C ILE A 324 12.72 6.75 3.89
N PHE A 325 13.44 6.17 2.93
CA PHE A 325 14.89 6.19 2.88
C PHE A 325 15.37 7.36 2.03
N ASN A 326 15.13 8.57 2.54
CA ASN A 326 15.39 9.82 1.84
C ASN A 326 15.96 10.88 2.79
N LEU A 327 17.20 11.31 2.56
CA LEU A 327 17.89 12.30 3.38
C LEU A 327 17.62 13.75 2.96
N HIS A 328 16.84 13.98 1.90
CA HIS A 328 16.45 15.34 1.55
C HIS A 328 15.54 15.93 2.62
N TYR A 329 14.49 15.21 3.01
CA TYR A 329 13.49 15.67 3.98
C TYR A 329 13.40 14.86 5.27
N ASN A 330 14.08 13.71 5.38
CA ASN A 330 14.24 13.03 6.67
C ASN A 330 15.59 13.36 7.29
N SER A 331 15.57 13.65 8.59
CA SER A 331 16.80 13.72 9.39
C SER A 331 17.51 12.37 9.44
N GLU A 332 18.81 12.38 9.67
CA GLU A 332 19.59 11.15 9.86
C GLU A 332 19.04 10.28 11.01
N LYS A 333 18.58 10.91 12.10
CA LYS A 333 17.91 10.23 13.22
C LYS A 333 16.66 9.48 12.75
N ALA A 334 15.82 10.10 11.93
CA ALA A 334 14.64 9.46 11.37
C ALA A 334 15.02 8.29 10.44
N VAL A 335 16.03 8.48 9.59
CA VAL A 335 16.54 7.41 8.71
C VAL A 335 17.06 6.20 9.49
N TRP A 336 17.85 6.40 10.56
CA TRP A 336 18.29 5.28 11.41
C TRP A 336 17.13 4.58 12.12
N ARG A 337 16.09 5.32 12.52
CA ARG A 337 14.87 4.70 13.07
C ARG A 337 14.14 3.87 12.02
N HIS A 338 14.10 4.32 10.76
CA HIS A 338 13.52 3.55 9.64
C HIS A 338 14.32 2.29 9.32
N ILE A 339 15.66 2.37 9.36
CA ILE A 339 16.56 1.22 9.25
C ILE A 339 16.23 0.21 10.35
N PHE A 340 16.26 0.65 11.62
CA PHE A 340 15.99 -0.23 12.76
C PHE A 340 14.61 -0.89 12.69
N THR A 341 13.58 -0.11 12.32
CA THR A 341 12.21 -0.62 12.17
C THR A 341 12.09 -1.65 11.06
N THR A 342 12.75 -1.42 9.93
CA THR A 342 12.82 -2.36 8.80
C THR A 342 13.49 -3.68 9.21
N LEU A 343 14.55 -3.59 10.03
CA LEU A 343 15.22 -4.76 10.59
C LEU A 343 14.35 -5.48 11.63
N CYS A 344 13.58 -4.77 12.45
CA CYS A 344 12.61 -5.38 13.37
C CYS A 344 11.51 -6.16 12.63
N LEU A 345 10.99 -5.63 11.52
CA LEU A 345 10.02 -6.35 10.68
C LEU A 345 10.62 -7.63 10.08
N SER A 346 11.88 -7.56 9.64
CA SER A 346 12.62 -8.71 9.13
C SER A 346 12.82 -9.77 10.21
N ALA A 347 13.29 -9.35 11.38
CA ALA A 347 13.60 -10.24 12.48
C ALA A 347 12.35 -10.89 13.09
N ASN A 348 11.25 -10.13 13.20
CA ASN A 348 9.97 -10.68 13.64
C ASN A 348 9.44 -11.76 12.66
N LYS A 349 9.57 -11.54 11.35
CA LYS A 349 9.24 -12.57 10.34
C LYS A 349 10.14 -13.79 10.48
N PHE A 350 11.44 -13.59 10.66
CA PHE A 350 12.39 -14.68 10.87
C PHE A 350 12.03 -15.53 12.08
N CYS A 351 11.91 -14.92 13.27
CA CYS A 351 11.51 -15.61 14.50
C CYS A 351 10.15 -16.30 14.35
N THR A 352 9.18 -15.66 13.71
CA THR A 352 7.84 -16.25 13.50
C THR A 352 7.90 -17.50 12.63
N ILE A 353 8.66 -17.47 11.52
CA ILE A 353 8.79 -18.62 10.62
C ILE A 353 9.47 -19.79 11.35
N LEU A 354 10.58 -19.52 12.05
CA LEU A 354 11.27 -20.56 12.81
C LEU A 354 10.37 -21.14 13.92
N ALA A 355 9.71 -20.28 14.71
CA ALA A 355 8.82 -20.73 15.78
C ALA A 355 7.66 -21.61 15.32
N ILE A 356 7.20 -21.43 14.07
CA ILE A 356 6.12 -22.22 13.47
C ILE A 356 6.64 -23.51 12.83
N LEU A 357 7.78 -23.46 12.14
CA LEU A 357 8.23 -24.54 11.25
C LEU A 357 9.38 -25.40 11.78
N CYS A 358 10.13 -24.93 12.78
CA CYS A 358 11.35 -25.59 13.23
C CYS A 358 11.24 -26.02 14.70
N GLU A 359 11.95 -27.10 15.03
CA GLU A 359 12.23 -27.45 16.42
C GLU A 359 13.36 -26.60 16.99
N ALA A 360 13.37 -26.46 18.33
CA ALA A 360 14.24 -25.50 19.02
C ALA A 360 15.73 -25.70 18.70
N ASP A 361 16.18 -26.96 18.64
CA ASP A 361 17.59 -27.30 18.38
C ASP A 361 18.03 -27.02 16.95
N GLU A 362 17.11 -27.02 15.99
CA GLU A 362 17.40 -26.76 14.58
C GLU A 362 17.49 -25.26 14.26
N MET A 363 16.82 -24.42 15.04
CA MET A 363 16.70 -22.98 14.77
C MET A 363 18.08 -22.29 14.64
N LYS A 364 19.08 -22.74 15.41
CA LYS A 364 20.43 -22.18 15.40
C LYS A 364 21.12 -22.28 14.03
N ASN A 365 20.80 -23.33 13.27
CA ASN A 365 21.40 -23.58 11.95
C ASN A 365 21.00 -22.49 10.94
N TYR A 366 19.85 -21.84 11.15
CA TYR A 366 19.35 -20.79 10.25
C TYR A 366 19.88 -19.39 10.58
N LEU A 367 20.60 -19.18 11.69
CA LEU A 367 21.22 -17.90 12.00
C LEU A 367 22.26 -17.49 10.93
N VAL A 368 22.93 -18.47 10.31
CA VAL A 368 23.86 -18.24 9.19
C VAL A 368 23.12 -17.65 7.99
N VAL A 369 21.90 -18.12 7.69
CA VAL A 369 21.06 -17.58 6.62
C VAL A 369 20.65 -16.14 6.93
N TYR A 370 20.25 -15.86 8.19
CA TYR A 370 19.91 -14.51 8.63
C TYR A 370 21.10 -13.54 8.48
N LYS A 371 22.29 -13.97 8.88
CA LYS A 371 23.54 -13.20 8.78
C LYS A 371 23.96 -12.94 7.34
N LYS A 372 24.14 -14.01 6.54
CA LYS A 372 24.82 -13.95 5.24
C LYS A 372 23.90 -13.57 4.08
N ARG A 373 22.61 -13.88 4.16
CA ARG A 373 21.65 -13.65 3.07
C ARG A 373 20.68 -12.53 3.39
N ILE A 374 19.91 -12.66 4.47
CA ILE A 374 18.81 -11.73 4.79
C ILE A 374 19.36 -10.35 5.16
N THR A 375 20.23 -10.28 6.16
CA THR A 375 20.79 -9.00 6.63
C THR A 375 21.54 -8.29 5.52
N VAL A 376 22.41 -8.99 4.79
CA VAL A 376 23.19 -8.42 3.67
C VAL A 376 22.28 -7.81 2.62
N ARG A 377 21.26 -8.55 2.16
CA ARG A 377 20.35 -8.09 1.11
C ARG A 377 19.54 -6.86 1.53
N LEU A 378 19.04 -6.84 2.77
CA LEU A 378 18.29 -5.70 3.30
C LEU A 378 19.19 -4.47 3.48
N CYS A 379 20.36 -4.64 4.08
CA CYS A 379 21.30 -3.55 4.30
C CYS A 379 21.74 -2.91 2.98
N ASN A 380 22.14 -3.73 2.01
CA ASN A 380 22.52 -3.23 0.68
C ASN A 380 21.35 -2.49 0.01
N ALA A 381 20.13 -3.03 0.06
CA ALA A 381 18.97 -2.36 -0.52
C ALA A 381 18.65 -1.00 0.16
N MET A 382 18.76 -0.92 1.49
CA MET A 382 18.58 0.34 2.23
C MET A 382 19.67 1.37 1.88
N ILE A 383 20.92 0.92 1.83
CA ILE A 383 22.08 1.75 1.46
C ILE A 383 21.94 2.27 0.03
N ASP A 384 21.65 1.40 -0.94
CA ASP A 384 21.46 1.77 -2.34
C ASP A 384 20.29 2.75 -2.51
N MET A 385 19.25 2.65 -1.68
CA MET A 385 18.15 3.61 -1.68
C MET A 385 18.59 4.97 -1.11
N LEU A 386 19.30 4.99 0.03
CA LEU A 386 19.79 6.22 0.65
C LEU A 386 20.80 6.96 -0.21
N LEU A 387 21.73 6.24 -0.84
CA LEU A 387 22.74 6.82 -1.73
C LEU A 387 22.11 7.48 -2.96
N ARG A 388 20.96 6.99 -3.43
CA ARG A 388 20.19 7.60 -4.52
C ARG A 388 19.31 8.78 -4.10
N ASN A 389 19.02 8.92 -2.81
CA ASN A 389 18.07 9.90 -2.28
C ASN A 389 18.71 10.71 -1.15
N LYS A 390 19.86 11.32 -1.44
CA LYS A 390 20.56 12.24 -0.53
C LYS A 390 20.95 13.53 -1.27
N PRO A 391 21.05 14.66 -0.56
CA PRO A 391 21.67 15.85 -1.09
C PRO A 391 23.12 15.59 -1.54
N ALA A 392 23.60 16.34 -2.54
CA ALA A 392 24.94 16.17 -3.09
C ALA A 392 26.03 16.50 -2.06
N ASP A 393 25.78 17.57 -1.29
CA ASP A 393 26.58 18.18 -0.25
C ASP A 393 26.56 17.43 1.09
N ILE A 394 25.54 16.59 1.34
CA ILE A 394 25.46 15.80 2.57
C ILE A 394 26.03 14.39 2.33
N PRO A 395 27.19 14.04 2.91
CA PRO A 395 27.69 12.68 2.84
C PRO A 395 26.94 11.79 3.84
N PHE A 396 26.30 10.73 3.35
CA PHE A 396 25.80 9.67 4.22
C PHE A 396 26.94 8.70 4.53
N ILE A 397 27.68 8.96 5.61
CA ILE A 397 28.81 8.12 6.01
C ILE A 397 28.34 7.07 7.01
N TYR A 398 28.59 5.81 6.68
CA TYR A 398 28.14 4.68 7.49
C TYR A 398 29.22 3.61 7.62
N CYS A 399 29.11 2.82 8.69
CA CYS A 399 29.82 1.54 8.83
C CYS A 399 28.80 0.41 8.68
N ILE A 400 29.11 -0.62 7.90
CA ILE A 400 28.17 -1.73 7.70
C ILE A 400 27.93 -2.52 9.00
N ASN A 401 28.89 -2.48 9.92
CA ASN A 401 28.74 -3.09 11.23
C ASN A 401 27.66 -2.38 12.07
N HIS A 402 27.37 -1.10 11.83
CA HIS A 402 26.23 -0.42 12.46
C HIS A 402 24.90 -1.08 12.03
N PHE A 403 24.75 -1.35 10.74
CA PHE A 403 23.58 -2.06 10.22
C PHE A 403 23.50 -3.50 10.72
N ARG A 404 24.63 -4.23 10.74
CA ARG A 404 24.69 -5.60 11.29
C ARG A 404 24.34 -5.63 12.78
N TYR A 405 24.89 -4.71 13.56
CA TYR A 405 24.59 -4.55 14.98
C TYR A 405 23.10 -4.31 15.19
N LEU A 406 22.50 -3.36 14.44
CA LEU A 406 21.07 -3.11 14.51
C LEU A 406 20.23 -4.32 14.07
N SER A 407 20.69 -5.10 13.10
CA SER A 407 20.02 -6.32 12.63
C SER A 407 19.97 -7.37 13.73
N TRP A 408 21.10 -7.59 14.41
CA TRP A 408 21.18 -8.51 15.54
C TRP A 408 20.43 -8.00 16.77
N LYS A 409 20.47 -6.69 17.05
CA LYS A 409 19.71 -6.07 18.12
C LYS A 409 18.20 -6.23 17.90
N ALA A 410 17.73 -6.00 16.67
CA ALA A 410 16.34 -6.23 16.29
C ALA A 410 15.94 -7.71 16.45
N LEU A 411 16.82 -8.63 16.06
CA LEU A 411 16.59 -10.07 16.23
C LEU A 411 16.57 -10.50 17.70
N ASN A 412 17.46 -9.96 18.52
CA ASN A 412 17.49 -10.20 19.95
C ASN A 412 16.15 -9.83 20.60
N LEU A 413 15.68 -8.61 20.35
CA LEU A 413 14.40 -8.11 20.87
C LEU A 413 13.20 -8.93 20.38
N CYS A 414 13.22 -9.39 19.13
CA CYS A 414 12.15 -10.25 18.61
C CYS A 414 12.21 -11.65 19.21
N ALA A 415 13.41 -12.23 19.35
CA ALA A 415 13.62 -13.59 19.85
C ALA A 415 13.16 -13.72 21.31
N GLN A 416 13.49 -12.71 22.14
CA GLN A 416 13.04 -12.62 23.54
C GLN A 416 11.51 -12.62 23.69
N LYS A 417 10.79 -12.10 22.69
CA LYS A 417 9.33 -11.97 22.71
C LYS A 417 8.59 -13.03 21.89
N THR A 418 9.32 -13.89 21.16
CA THR A 418 8.73 -14.92 20.30
C THR A 418 8.85 -16.28 20.97
N SER A 419 7.72 -16.98 21.12
CA SER A 419 7.70 -18.33 21.68
C SER A 419 8.65 -19.25 20.91
N LYS A 420 9.42 -20.10 21.62
CA LYS A 420 10.48 -21.00 21.12
C LYS A 420 11.81 -20.33 20.69
N CYS A 421 11.89 -19.01 20.53
CA CYS A 421 13.13 -18.36 20.08
C CYS A 421 14.11 -17.95 21.20
N ASN A 422 13.74 -18.11 22.48
CA ASN A 422 14.59 -17.72 23.62
C ASN A 422 15.95 -18.45 23.62
N GLY A 423 16.00 -19.70 23.16
CA GLY A 423 17.25 -20.46 23.04
C GLY A 423 18.26 -19.87 22.05
N LEU A 424 17.82 -18.98 21.14
CA LEU A 424 18.71 -18.30 20.20
C LEU A 424 19.41 -17.09 20.82
N VAL A 425 18.90 -16.55 21.94
CA VAL A 425 19.36 -15.28 22.53
C VAL A 425 20.87 -15.28 22.84
N PRO A 426 21.47 -16.33 23.44
CA PRO A 426 22.92 -16.36 23.67
C PRO A 426 23.73 -16.26 22.36
N LEU A 427 23.38 -17.05 21.35
CA LEU A 427 24.04 -17.05 20.05
C LEU A 427 23.91 -15.71 19.31
N ILE A 428 22.73 -15.07 19.45
CA ILE A 428 22.48 -13.73 18.91
C ILE A 428 23.36 -12.69 19.63
N ASN A 429 23.50 -12.78 20.95
CA ASN A 429 24.34 -11.87 21.73
C ASN A 429 25.82 -11.98 21.32
N ASP A 430 26.31 -13.20 21.08
CA ASP A 430 27.68 -13.42 20.60
C ASP A 430 27.92 -12.74 19.25
N GLU A 431 26.98 -12.90 18.30
CA GLU A 431 27.06 -12.25 17.00
C GLU A 431 26.88 -10.72 17.07
N MET A 432 26.02 -10.24 17.98
CA MET A 432 25.83 -8.81 18.23
C MET A 432 27.11 -8.18 18.80
N ALA A 433 27.80 -8.85 19.72
CA ALA A 433 29.06 -8.41 20.30
C ALA A 433 30.16 -8.27 19.23
N LYS A 434 30.23 -9.22 18.28
CA LYS A 434 31.15 -9.16 17.13
C LYS A 434 30.90 -7.95 16.21
N ALA A 435 29.65 -7.51 16.09
CA ALA A 435 29.26 -6.36 15.25
C ALA A 435 29.25 -5.01 16.00
N ASN A 436 29.47 -5.00 17.32
CA ASN A 436 29.30 -3.82 18.16
C ASN A 436 30.48 -2.84 18.09
N CYS A 437 30.74 -2.29 16.91
CA CYS A 437 31.77 -1.25 16.75
C CYS A 437 31.37 0.13 17.30
N ILE A 438 30.07 0.33 17.57
CA ILE A 438 29.53 1.60 18.10
C ILE A 438 29.92 1.78 19.57
N PHE A 439 29.86 0.70 20.37
CA PHE A 439 30.11 0.73 21.81
C PHE A 439 31.26 -0.18 22.27
N GLY A 440 31.89 -0.94 21.37
CA GLY A 440 32.84 -2.00 21.70
C GLY A 440 34.18 -1.92 20.96
N LYS A 441 34.95 -3.02 21.04
CA LYS A 441 36.27 -3.15 20.41
C LYS A 441 36.13 -3.33 18.90
N TRP A 442 37.04 -2.71 18.18
CA TRP A 442 37.06 -2.65 16.72
C TRP A 442 37.56 -3.96 16.10
N LYS A 443 36.62 -4.80 15.64
CA LYS A 443 36.94 -6.04 14.92
C LYS A 443 36.10 -6.13 13.64
N ASP A 444 36.71 -6.52 12.52
CA ASP A 444 36.08 -6.82 11.22
C ASP A 444 35.21 -5.71 10.59
N HIS A 445 35.79 -4.52 10.41
CA HIS A 445 35.11 -3.34 9.85
C HIS A 445 35.05 -3.34 8.32
N ALA A 446 33.87 -3.07 7.75
CA ALA A 446 33.72 -2.77 6.33
C ALA A 446 32.74 -1.62 6.04
N CYS A 447 32.92 -0.93 4.92
CA CYS A 447 31.92 0.01 4.38
C CYS A 447 31.05 -0.61 3.28
N ARG A 448 31.39 -1.79 2.76
CA ARG A 448 30.56 -2.53 1.79
C ARG A 448 30.66 -4.04 2.00
N ILE A 449 29.55 -4.74 1.82
CA ILE A 449 29.49 -6.20 1.85
C ILE A 449 29.14 -6.74 0.46
N GLY A 450 29.89 -7.75 0.02
CA GLY A 450 29.59 -8.51 -1.20
C GLY A 450 28.32 -9.33 -1.06
N SER A 451 27.74 -9.76 -2.18
CA SER A 451 26.54 -10.61 -2.19
C SER A 451 26.69 -11.94 -1.41
N ASN A 452 27.93 -12.36 -1.15
CA ASN A 452 28.31 -13.53 -0.35
C ASN A 452 28.50 -13.24 1.16
N GLY A 453 28.37 -11.99 1.61
CA GLY A 453 28.59 -11.59 3.00
C GLY A 453 30.02 -11.16 3.35
N ALA A 454 30.97 -11.24 2.40
CA ALA A 454 32.37 -10.84 2.61
C ALA A 454 32.54 -9.30 2.63
N ASN A 455 33.52 -8.84 3.40
CA ASN A 455 33.88 -7.43 3.50
C ASN A 455 34.60 -6.99 2.21
N LEU A 456 34.07 -5.99 1.49
CA LEU A 456 34.63 -5.52 0.22
C LEU A 456 35.49 -4.26 0.32
N ARG A 457 35.30 -3.45 1.37
CA ARG A 457 36.02 -2.19 1.57
C ARG A 457 36.16 -1.89 3.07
N PRO A 458 37.30 -1.37 3.55
CA PRO A 458 37.50 -1.04 4.97
C PRO A 458 36.52 0.06 5.43
N ALA A 459 36.09 0.03 6.69
CA ALA A 459 35.18 1.07 7.21
C ALA A 459 35.92 2.38 7.48
N VAL A 460 35.18 3.49 7.36
CA VAL A 460 35.63 4.81 7.81
C VAL A 460 35.63 4.83 9.32
N LYS A 461 36.82 5.07 9.88
CA LYS A 461 37.08 4.88 11.30
C LYS A 461 36.27 5.86 12.17
N GLU A 462 36.25 7.09 11.73
CA GLU A 462 35.69 8.26 12.39
C GLU A 462 34.18 8.09 12.63
N VAL A 463 33.48 7.37 11.75
CA VAL A 463 32.04 7.12 11.82
C VAL A 463 31.64 6.30 13.05
N CYS A 464 32.49 5.38 13.50
CA CYS A 464 32.20 4.54 14.67
C CYS A 464 32.39 5.29 16.00
N ARG A 465 33.04 6.46 15.95
CA ARG A 465 33.29 7.34 17.11
C ARG A 465 32.25 8.47 17.23
N ARG A 466 31.35 8.61 16.26
CA ARG A 466 30.27 9.60 16.25
C ARG A 466 29.38 9.51 17.50
N THR A 467 29.44 10.53 18.34
CA THR A 467 28.69 10.62 19.61
C THR A 467 27.19 10.75 19.36
N ASP A 468 26.80 11.54 18.36
CA ASP A 468 25.43 11.71 17.90
C ASP A 468 24.81 10.37 17.45
N LEU A 469 25.54 9.57 16.66
CA LEU A 469 25.08 8.26 16.23
C LEU A 469 24.93 7.27 17.40
N ARG A 470 25.86 7.30 18.36
CA ARG A 470 25.76 6.51 19.60
C ARG A 470 24.49 6.84 20.37
N ILE A 471 24.15 8.12 20.51
CA ILE A 471 22.91 8.56 21.18
C ILE A 471 21.68 8.02 20.45
N ILE A 472 21.64 8.14 19.11
CA ILE A 472 20.54 7.62 18.29
C ILE A 472 20.38 6.11 18.51
N VAL A 473 21.46 5.34 18.38
CA VAL A 473 21.42 3.86 18.45
C VAL A 473 21.15 3.36 19.86
N LYS A 474 21.60 4.08 20.89
CA LYS A 474 21.28 3.79 22.30
C LYS A 474 19.78 3.88 22.56
N GLY A 475 19.06 4.73 21.83
CA GLY A 475 17.60 4.84 21.92
C GLY A 475 16.81 3.62 21.40
N PHE A 476 17.44 2.70 20.66
CA PHE A 476 16.78 1.52 20.09
C PHE A 476 16.76 0.34 21.07
N VAL A 477 16.19 0.52 22.26
CA VAL A 477 16.11 -0.52 23.30
C VAL A 477 14.83 -1.34 23.25
N THR A 478 13.78 -0.81 22.63
CA THR A 478 12.48 -1.45 22.51
C THR A 478 12.12 -1.69 21.04
N LEU A 479 11.22 -2.65 20.81
CA LEU A 479 10.61 -2.83 19.49
C LEU A 479 9.75 -1.60 19.15
N PRO A 480 9.58 -1.26 17.86
CA PRO A 480 8.67 -0.21 17.42
C PRO A 480 7.26 -0.37 18.01
N ASP A 481 6.63 0.74 18.36
CA ASP A 481 5.31 0.74 18.97
C ASP A 481 4.27 0.03 18.08
N GLY A 482 3.45 -0.81 18.69
CA GLY A 482 2.45 -1.63 17.99
C GLY A 482 2.99 -2.90 17.33
N LEU A 483 4.30 -3.13 17.28
CA LEU A 483 4.87 -4.35 16.70
C LEU A 483 4.67 -5.55 17.64
N GLN A 484 3.89 -6.53 17.17
CA GLN A 484 3.57 -7.74 17.92
C GLN A 484 4.38 -8.94 17.41
N CYS A 485 5.18 -9.54 18.29
CA CYS A 485 5.87 -10.80 18.02
C CYS A 485 4.90 -11.98 18.10
N TYR A 486 5.22 -13.05 17.38
CA TYR A 486 4.41 -14.27 17.37
C TYR A 486 4.35 -14.90 18.76
N ASN A 487 3.13 -15.18 19.22
CA ASN A 487 2.90 -15.84 20.50
C ASN A 487 1.74 -16.83 20.34
N ARG A 488 2.08 -18.12 20.30
CA ARG A 488 1.13 -19.22 20.14
C ARG A 488 0.03 -19.22 21.21
N ARG A 489 0.36 -18.90 22.47
CA ARG A 489 -0.60 -18.91 23.59
C ARG A 489 -1.70 -17.86 23.40
N LYS A 490 -1.35 -16.68 22.90
CA LYS A 490 -2.33 -15.62 22.58
C LYS A 490 -3.28 -15.97 21.43
N MET A 491 -2.96 -16.97 20.60
CA MET A 491 -3.81 -17.36 19.47
C MET A 491 -4.87 -18.38 19.82
N MET A 492 -4.63 -19.24 20.82
CA MET A 492 -5.55 -20.32 21.18
C MET A 492 -6.66 -19.90 22.15
N GLY A 493 -6.92 -18.59 22.28
CA GLY A 493 -7.93 -18.08 23.21
C GLY A 493 -7.58 -18.43 24.65
N GLY A 494 -6.49 -17.86 25.16
CA GLY A 494 -6.28 -17.78 26.61
C GLY A 494 -7.37 -16.90 27.19
N SER A 495 -8.42 -17.54 27.70
CA SER A 495 -9.20 -17.03 28.83
C SER A 495 -8.32 -17.04 30.06
#